data_AF-A0A7K6NAI7-F1
#
_entry.id   AF-A0A7K6NAI7-F1
#
_cell.length_a   1.000
_cell.length_b   1.000
_cell.length_c   1.000
_cell.angle_alpha   90.00
_cell.angle_beta   90.00
_cell.angle_gamma   90.00
#
_symmetry.space_group_name_H-M   'P 1'
#
loop_
_entity.id
_entity.type
_entity.pdbx_description
1 polymer ?
#
loop_
_entity_poly.entity_id
_entity_poly.type
_entity_poly.pdbx_seq_one_letter_code
_entity_poly.pdbx_strand_id
1 'polypeptide(L)'
;GVFLLQLPVQAEIAPVAQVLVYTTAPTREVIADSTKFNVEKCFNNKVNLSFSPSEGLPSSDAHLLFRASPNSLCAVSAVDKSVLLMKPEADLSPSSVYSLVPVKDVHDYHGPDVLLEEPLEKCVPLKKIVLNGTTYSPVVEMNEEDTYSILKEMGLKIFTNTKVRKPWYCSPENHMPAAAHFASNSAAPGVHVMRTSGKETVLYAMVRTPEEVTETVRKYFPETWIWRLVSVSSEGNADLDVTIPDTITEWKAKAFCTSADTGFGLSQTVSLRAFQPFFVELTMPYSVVRGESFTLKATIFNYLTACIKVRVTLAQSTHFVATPVEKEEESYCLCENGRKTVSWLVSPNSLGQVEFSVSAEALQHQQPCGNAIAETPEKGRKDTVIRHLLVEPEGVEKETVQNSVLCVKG
;
A
#
# COMPACT_ATOMS: atom_id res chain seq x y z
N GLY A 1 -29.72 -35.31 -9.55
CA GLY A 1 -28.44 -35.60 -10.23
C GLY A 1 -27.45 -34.52 -9.85
N VAL A 2 -26.15 -34.80 -9.95
CA VAL A 2 -25.10 -33.79 -9.73
C VAL A 2 -24.53 -33.43 -11.09
N PHE A 3 -24.54 -32.15 -11.43
CA PHE A 3 -23.93 -31.64 -12.66
C PHE A 3 -22.70 -30.82 -12.28
N LEU A 4 -21.51 -31.33 -12.64
CA LEU A 4 -20.22 -30.71 -12.29
C LEU A 4 -19.71 -29.92 -13.49
N LEU A 5 -19.47 -28.62 -13.30
CA LEU A 5 -18.87 -27.73 -14.28
C LEU A 5 -17.54 -27.21 -13.72
N GLN A 6 -16.48 -27.28 -14.52
CA GLN A 6 -15.18 -26.72 -14.19
C GLN A 6 -14.99 -25.40 -14.94
N LEU A 7 -14.83 -24.30 -14.20
CA LEU A 7 -14.62 -22.96 -14.74
C LEU A 7 -13.23 -22.47 -14.33
N PRO A 8 -12.29 -22.28 -15.27
CA PRO A 8 -10.98 -21.73 -14.95
C PRO A 8 -11.11 -20.25 -14.59
N VAL A 9 -10.65 -19.86 -13.39
CA VAL A 9 -10.67 -18.47 -12.95
C VAL A 9 -9.48 -17.72 -13.52
N GLN A 10 -9.74 -16.69 -14.33
CA GLN A 10 -8.74 -15.83 -14.97
C GLN A 10 -8.95 -14.37 -14.56
N ALA A 11 -7.93 -13.51 -14.72
CA ALA A 11 -8.01 -12.12 -14.25
C ALA A 11 -9.03 -11.28 -15.03
N GLU A 12 -9.41 -11.70 -16.23
CA GLU A 12 -10.44 -11.06 -17.06
C GLU A 12 -11.84 -11.12 -16.44
N ILE A 13 -12.07 -12.06 -15.52
CA ILE A 13 -13.37 -12.27 -14.86
C ILE A 13 -13.44 -11.50 -13.52
N ALA A 14 -12.35 -10.85 -13.10
CA ALA A 14 -12.35 -10.00 -11.92
C ALA A 14 -13.07 -8.66 -12.20
N PRO A 15 -13.78 -8.07 -11.23
CA PRO A 15 -13.87 -8.48 -9.82
C PRO A 15 -15.08 -9.39 -9.50
N VAL A 16 -16.03 -9.56 -10.41
CA VAL A 16 -17.26 -10.33 -10.18
C VAL A 16 -17.53 -11.22 -11.39
N ALA A 17 -17.63 -12.53 -11.16
CA ALA A 17 -18.06 -13.50 -12.15
C ALA A 17 -19.56 -13.78 -11.98
N GLN A 18 -20.37 -13.46 -12.97
CA GLN A 18 -21.76 -13.91 -13.03
C GLN A 18 -21.87 -15.18 -13.87
N VAL A 19 -22.49 -16.23 -13.34
CA VAL A 19 -22.66 -17.52 -14.03
C VAL A 19 -24.15 -17.82 -14.17
N LEU A 20 -24.58 -18.06 -15.41
CA LEU A 20 -25.93 -18.52 -15.75
C LEU A 20 -25.90 -19.98 -16.17
N VAL A 21 -26.81 -20.77 -15.65
CA VAL A 21 -27.11 -22.11 -16.16
C VAL A 21 -28.57 -22.14 -16.55
N TYR A 22 -28.88 -22.56 -17.79
CA TYR A 22 -30.26 -22.72 -18.23
C TYR A 22 -30.42 -23.98 -19.08
N THR A 23 -31.64 -24.50 -19.12
CA THR A 23 -32.04 -25.60 -19.99
C THR A 23 -33.44 -25.35 -20.55
N THR A 24 -33.71 -25.93 -21.71
CA THR A 24 -35.01 -25.83 -22.39
C THR A 24 -35.70 -27.17 -22.37
N ALA A 25 -36.85 -27.25 -21.71
CA ALA A 25 -37.67 -28.46 -21.69
C ALA A 25 -38.35 -28.68 -23.06
N PRO A 26 -38.71 -29.93 -23.41
CA PRO A 26 -39.48 -30.23 -24.63
C PRO A 26 -40.81 -29.48 -24.73
N THR A 27 -41.36 -29.04 -23.59
CA THR A 27 -42.56 -28.20 -23.46
C THR A 27 -42.36 -26.74 -23.89
N ARG A 28 -41.15 -26.37 -24.35
CA ARG A 28 -40.71 -24.99 -24.66
C ARG A 28 -40.69 -24.06 -23.46
N GLU A 29 -40.47 -24.62 -22.29
CA GLU A 29 -40.24 -23.88 -21.05
C GLU A 29 -38.74 -23.79 -20.79
N VAL A 30 -38.28 -22.65 -20.29
CA VAL A 30 -36.89 -22.47 -19.88
C VAL A 30 -36.82 -22.57 -18.37
N ILE A 31 -35.85 -23.32 -17.88
CA ILE A 31 -35.48 -23.38 -16.47
C ILE A 31 -34.08 -22.82 -16.38
N ALA A 32 -33.88 -21.77 -15.59
CA ALA A 32 -32.60 -21.13 -15.39
C ALA A 32 -32.30 -20.92 -13.91
N ASP A 33 -31.02 -20.81 -13.60
CA ASP A 33 -30.50 -20.38 -12.32
C ASP A 33 -29.23 -19.54 -12.56
N SER A 34 -28.96 -18.58 -11.68
CA SER A 34 -27.79 -17.72 -11.80
C SER A 34 -27.12 -17.52 -10.45
N THR A 35 -25.81 -17.29 -10.47
CA THR A 35 -25.07 -17.00 -9.26
C THR A 35 -23.91 -16.06 -9.53
N LYS A 36 -23.55 -15.27 -8.52
CA LYS A 36 -22.43 -14.32 -8.58
C LYS A 36 -21.31 -14.79 -7.67
N PHE A 37 -20.08 -14.80 -8.20
CA PHE A 37 -18.87 -15.10 -7.46
C PHE A 37 -17.99 -13.86 -7.39
N ASN A 38 -17.57 -13.49 -6.18
CA ASN A 38 -16.54 -12.48 -6.01
C ASN A 38 -15.18 -13.08 -6.36
N VAL A 39 -14.52 -12.51 -7.35
CA VAL A 39 -13.21 -12.94 -7.83
C VAL A 39 -12.15 -11.99 -7.28
N GLU A 40 -11.00 -12.55 -6.91
CA GLU A 40 -9.87 -11.74 -6.44
C GLU A 40 -9.43 -10.75 -7.53
N LYS A 41 -9.22 -9.50 -7.11
CA LYS A 41 -8.77 -8.39 -7.97
C LYS A 41 -7.32 -8.59 -8.38
N CYS A 42 -7.11 -9.36 -9.43
CA CYS A 42 -5.80 -9.69 -9.96
C CYS A 42 -5.61 -9.09 -11.36
N PHE A 43 -4.37 -9.12 -11.84
CA PHE A 43 -4.01 -8.56 -13.15
C PHE A 43 -3.37 -9.63 -14.04
N ASN A 44 -3.57 -9.53 -15.36
CA ASN A 44 -2.97 -10.45 -16.34
C ASN A 44 -1.45 -10.26 -16.39
N ASN A 45 -0.95 -9.02 -16.41
CA ASN A 45 0.48 -8.73 -16.32
C ASN A 45 0.98 -9.00 -14.89
N LYS A 46 1.72 -10.10 -14.71
CA LYS A 46 2.30 -10.50 -13.42
C LYS A 46 3.60 -9.76 -13.19
N VAL A 47 3.55 -8.73 -12.36
CA VAL A 47 4.73 -7.90 -12.02
C VAL A 47 5.33 -8.37 -10.70
N ASN A 48 6.63 -8.64 -10.70
CA ASN A 48 7.39 -8.94 -9.50
C ASN A 48 8.64 -8.06 -9.44
N LEU A 49 8.98 -7.62 -8.23
CA LEU A 49 10.18 -6.85 -7.93
C LEU A 49 11.03 -7.62 -6.93
N SER A 50 12.34 -7.41 -6.95
CA SER A 50 13.22 -7.83 -5.86
C SER A 50 14.50 -7.01 -5.82
N PHE A 51 15.02 -6.78 -4.61
CA PHE A 51 16.33 -6.19 -4.43
C PHE A 51 17.40 -7.27 -4.31
N SER A 52 18.56 -7.02 -4.91
CA SER A 52 19.75 -7.85 -4.80
C SER A 52 20.96 -6.96 -4.53
N PRO A 53 21.53 -6.96 -3.30
CA PRO A 53 21.02 -7.63 -2.10
C PRO A 53 19.79 -6.93 -1.49
N SER A 54 19.08 -7.60 -0.58
CA SER A 54 17.93 -7.02 0.16
C SER A 54 18.34 -6.19 1.39
N GLU A 55 19.61 -6.25 1.79
CA GLU A 55 20.21 -5.45 2.86
C GLU A 55 21.58 -4.97 2.39
N GLY A 56 21.92 -3.72 2.70
CA GLY A 56 23.20 -3.11 2.30
C GLY A 56 23.59 -1.93 3.17
N LEU A 57 24.83 -1.48 3.01
CA LEU A 57 25.35 -0.29 3.67
C LEU A 57 24.86 0.98 2.95
N PRO A 58 24.71 2.11 3.65
CA PRO A 58 24.65 3.43 3.03
C PRO A 58 25.68 3.60 1.91
N SER A 59 25.29 4.22 0.80
CA SER A 59 26.15 4.48 -0.38
C SER A 59 26.70 3.23 -1.10
N SER A 60 26.29 2.01 -0.73
CA SER A 60 26.64 0.80 -1.49
C SER A 60 25.70 0.57 -2.68
N ASP A 61 26.16 -0.18 -3.67
CA ASP A 61 25.38 -0.50 -4.87
C ASP A 61 24.41 -1.66 -4.61
N ALA A 62 23.23 -1.56 -5.22
CA ALA A 62 22.21 -2.60 -5.23
C ALA A 62 21.51 -2.64 -6.60
N HIS A 63 20.92 -3.79 -6.92
CA HIS A 63 20.15 -3.97 -8.13
C HIS A 63 18.68 -4.15 -7.77
N LEU A 64 17.80 -3.42 -8.44
CA LEU A 64 16.37 -3.67 -8.41
C LEU A 64 15.99 -4.49 -9.66
N LEU A 65 15.57 -5.71 -9.43
CA LEU A 65 15.21 -6.68 -10.46
C LEU A 65 13.71 -6.64 -10.72
N PHE A 66 13.34 -6.72 -11.99
CA PHE A 66 11.97 -6.67 -12.49
C PHE A 66 11.66 -7.97 -13.23
N ARG A 67 10.48 -8.52 -12.98
CA ARG A 67 9.84 -9.52 -13.84
C ARG A 67 8.44 -9.07 -14.20
N ALA A 68 8.14 -9.00 -15.48
CA ALA A 68 6.81 -8.67 -15.99
C ALA A 68 6.62 -9.29 -17.38
N SER A 69 5.47 -9.04 -18.00
CA SER A 69 5.27 -9.44 -19.40
C SER A 69 6.32 -8.82 -20.33
N PRO A 70 6.77 -9.54 -21.37
CA PRO A 70 7.72 -9.02 -22.36
C PRO A 70 7.33 -7.66 -22.91
N ASN A 71 8.31 -6.80 -23.16
CA ASN A 71 8.13 -5.46 -23.73
C ASN A 71 7.18 -4.54 -22.92
N SER A 72 6.95 -4.84 -21.64
CA SER A 72 6.18 -3.95 -20.77
C SER A 72 6.98 -2.69 -20.43
N LEU A 73 6.29 -1.59 -20.20
CA LEU A 73 6.85 -0.39 -19.58
C LEU A 73 6.43 -0.33 -18.11
N CYS A 74 7.41 -0.33 -17.20
CA CYS A 74 7.21 -0.33 -15.76
C CYS A 74 7.57 1.03 -15.16
N ALA A 75 6.68 1.60 -14.35
CA ALA A 75 6.96 2.75 -13.51
C ALA A 75 7.27 2.28 -12.09
N VAL A 76 8.42 2.68 -11.56
CA VAL A 76 8.91 2.27 -10.24
C VAL A 76 9.09 3.47 -9.32
N SER A 77 8.66 3.29 -8.08
CA SER A 77 8.88 4.26 -7.01
C SER A 77 9.43 3.58 -5.76
N ALA A 78 10.41 4.19 -5.10
CA ALA A 78 10.89 3.77 -3.78
C ALA A 78 10.91 4.94 -2.82
N VAL A 79 10.34 4.75 -1.63
CA VAL A 79 10.18 5.78 -0.59
C VAL A 79 10.65 5.25 0.75
N ASP A 80 11.03 6.17 1.65
CA ASP A 80 11.38 5.81 3.03
C ASP A 80 10.12 5.30 3.77
N LYS A 81 10.30 4.29 4.64
CA LYS A 81 9.21 3.75 5.46
C LYS A 81 8.49 4.82 6.30
N SER A 82 9.20 5.83 6.80
CA SER A 82 8.62 6.96 7.54
C SER A 82 7.61 7.75 6.72
N VAL A 83 7.85 7.93 5.41
CA VAL A 83 6.94 8.62 4.49
C VAL A 83 5.67 7.79 4.27
N LEU A 84 5.81 6.47 4.13
CA LEU A 84 4.67 5.57 3.96
C LEU A 84 3.74 5.58 5.19
N LEU A 85 4.31 5.72 6.40
CA LEU A 85 3.54 5.82 7.64
C LEU A 85 2.75 7.12 7.77
N MET A 86 3.15 8.19 7.07
CA MET A 86 2.49 9.49 7.13
C MET A 86 1.19 9.53 6.32
N LYS A 87 1.15 8.88 5.14
CA LYS A 87 -0.02 8.86 4.24
C LYS A 87 -0.17 7.52 3.50
N PRO A 88 -0.63 6.46 4.18
CA PRO A 88 -0.79 5.14 3.56
C PRO A 88 -1.90 5.10 2.51
N GLU A 89 -2.90 5.98 2.59
CA GLU A 89 -4.07 6.03 1.69
C GLU A 89 -3.73 6.46 0.25
N ALA A 90 -2.55 7.05 0.04
CA ALA A 90 -2.07 7.46 -1.29
C ALA A 90 -1.46 6.29 -2.09
N ASP A 91 -1.36 5.10 -1.51
CA ASP A 91 -0.76 3.95 -2.18
C ASP A 91 -1.72 3.31 -3.20
N LEU A 92 -1.15 2.91 -4.33
CA LEU A 92 -1.91 2.28 -5.40
C LEU A 92 -2.15 0.82 -5.00
N SER A 93 -3.42 0.44 -4.83
CA SER A 93 -3.81 -0.94 -4.53
C SER A 93 -4.61 -1.55 -5.69
N PRO A 94 -4.70 -2.88 -5.80
CA PRO A 94 -5.61 -3.50 -6.75
C PRO A 94 -7.05 -2.98 -6.59
N SER A 95 -7.51 -2.76 -5.35
CA SER A 95 -8.81 -2.15 -5.09
C SER A 95 -8.95 -0.74 -5.65
N SER A 96 -7.91 0.10 -5.56
CA SER A 96 -7.91 1.46 -6.09
C SER A 96 -7.97 1.46 -7.63
N VAL A 97 -7.33 0.51 -8.30
CA VAL A 97 -7.38 0.41 -9.76
C VAL A 97 -8.73 -0.08 -10.23
N TYR A 98 -9.23 -1.18 -9.63
CA TYR A 98 -10.56 -1.70 -9.94
C TYR A 98 -11.67 -0.73 -9.54
N SER A 99 -11.44 0.22 -8.61
CA SER A 99 -12.47 1.20 -8.25
C SER A 99 -12.73 2.19 -9.39
N LEU A 100 -11.73 2.44 -10.25
CA LEU A 100 -11.79 3.34 -11.40
C LEU A 100 -12.48 2.74 -12.62
N VAL A 101 -12.70 1.41 -12.64
CA VAL A 101 -13.43 0.75 -13.72
C VAL A 101 -14.90 1.20 -13.68
N PRO A 102 -15.45 1.80 -14.75
CA PRO A 102 -16.77 2.44 -14.71
C PRO A 102 -17.93 1.47 -14.45
N VAL A 103 -17.88 0.28 -15.06
CA VAL A 103 -18.91 -0.76 -14.92
C VAL A 103 -18.21 -2.03 -14.44
N LYS A 104 -18.53 -2.45 -13.21
CA LYS A 104 -17.93 -3.64 -12.56
C LYS A 104 -18.91 -4.79 -12.42
N ASP A 105 -20.18 -4.43 -12.36
CA ASP A 105 -21.30 -5.35 -12.27
C ASP A 105 -22.44 -4.71 -13.07
N VAL A 106 -23.14 -5.54 -13.85
CA VAL A 106 -24.36 -5.12 -14.54
C VAL A 106 -25.50 -5.73 -13.76
N HIS A 107 -26.43 -4.88 -13.32
CA HIS A 107 -27.59 -5.32 -12.56
C HIS A 107 -28.83 -4.66 -13.12
N ASP A 108 -29.74 -5.48 -13.64
CA ASP A 108 -30.95 -4.98 -14.29
C ASP A 108 -30.65 -4.10 -15.54
N TYR A 109 -31.70 -3.63 -16.20
CA TYR A 109 -31.65 -2.66 -17.27
C TYR A 109 -31.51 -1.26 -16.70
N HIS A 110 -30.43 -0.57 -17.07
CA HIS A 110 -30.23 0.83 -16.71
C HIS A 110 -30.57 1.75 -17.90
N GLY A 111 -31.42 2.76 -17.67
CA GLY A 111 -31.72 3.82 -18.64
C GLY A 111 -33.08 4.49 -18.43
N PRO A 112 -33.30 5.72 -18.94
CA PRO A 112 -34.59 6.42 -18.84
C PRO A 112 -35.72 5.75 -19.66
N ASP A 113 -35.39 4.88 -20.62
CA ASP A 113 -36.34 4.15 -21.48
C ASP A 113 -36.80 2.79 -20.92
N VAL A 114 -36.45 2.45 -19.67
CA VAL A 114 -36.86 1.18 -19.01
C VAL A 114 -38.40 1.07 -18.88
N LEU A 115 -39.12 2.20 -18.98
CA LEU A 115 -40.59 2.27 -18.94
C LEU A 115 -41.30 1.72 -20.20
N LEU A 116 -40.58 1.33 -21.26
CA LEU A 116 -41.17 0.84 -22.50
C LEU A 116 -41.32 -0.69 -22.59
N GLU A 117 -40.85 -1.45 -21.59
CA GLU A 117 -40.95 -2.93 -21.56
C GLU A 117 -42.08 -3.43 -20.64
N GLU A 118 -43.17 -2.67 -20.49
CA GLU A 118 -44.41 -3.24 -19.94
C GLU A 118 -44.90 -4.37 -20.85
N PRO A 119 -45.40 -5.50 -20.30
CA PRO A 119 -45.81 -6.63 -21.13
C PRO A 119 -46.96 -6.20 -22.03
N LEU A 120 -46.76 -6.25 -23.35
CA LEU A 120 -47.85 -6.28 -24.34
C LEU A 120 -48.67 -7.59 -24.26
N GLU A 121 -48.58 -8.33 -23.15
CA GLU A 121 -49.33 -9.57 -22.92
C GLU A 121 -50.60 -9.28 -22.14
N LYS A 122 -51.75 -9.60 -22.75
CA LYS A 122 -53.06 -9.52 -22.08
C LYS A 122 -53.04 -10.38 -20.82
N CYS A 123 -53.44 -9.81 -19.67
CA CYS A 123 -53.53 -10.55 -18.42
C CYS A 123 -54.44 -11.78 -18.55
N VAL A 124 -54.07 -12.87 -17.90
CA VAL A 124 -54.82 -14.13 -17.90
C VAL A 124 -55.90 -14.07 -16.81
N PRO A 125 -57.19 -14.28 -17.14
CA PRO A 125 -58.26 -14.26 -16.15
C PRO A 125 -58.29 -15.55 -15.32
N LEU A 126 -58.41 -15.41 -14.00
CA LEU A 126 -58.58 -16.54 -13.08
C LEU A 126 -60.01 -17.10 -13.20
N LYS A 127 -60.15 -18.29 -13.79
CA LYS A 127 -61.44 -18.98 -13.91
C LYS A 127 -61.64 -19.91 -12.71
N LYS A 128 -62.78 -19.76 -12.02
CA LYS A 128 -63.22 -20.69 -10.97
C LYS A 128 -63.76 -21.96 -11.63
N ILE A 129 -63.39 -23.13 -11.12
CA ILE A 129 -63.80 -24.43 -11.65
C ILE A 129 -64.82 -25.03 -10.68
N VAL A 130 -65.99 -25.46 -11.16
CA VAL A 130 -67.00 -26.14 -10.34
C VAL A 130 -67.00 -27.62 -10.69
N LEU A 131 -66.67 -28.48 -9.73
CA LEU A 131 -66.59 -29.92 -9.89
C LEU A 131 -67.41 -30.59 -8.77
N ASN A 132 -68.45 -31.34 -9.14
CA ASN A 132 -69.38 -32.01 -8.22
C ASN A 132 -69.99 -31.09 -7.14
N GLY A 133 -70.31 -29.84 -7.49
CA GLY A 133 -70.88 -28.86 -6.56
C GLY A 133 -69.84 -28.11 -5.69
N THR A 134 -68.58 -28.51 -5.73
CA THR A 134 -67.47 -27.82 -5.05
C THR A 134 -66.82 -26.81 -5.98
N THR A 135 -66.66 -25.57 -5.52
CA THR A 135 -65.99 -24.51 -6.28
C THR A 135 -64.52 -24.44 -5.91
N TYR A 136 -63.65 -24.68 -6.89
CA TYR A 136 -62.20 -24.54 -6.79
C TYR A 136 -61.80 -23.19 -7.38
N SER A 137 -61.06 -22.39 -6.60
CA SER A 137 -60.44 -21.15 -7.07
C SER A 137 -58.93 -21.39 -7.20
N PRO A 138 -58.30 -21.07 -8.35
CA PRO A 138 -56.86 -21.22 -8.50
C PRO A 138 -56.16 -20.28 -7.52
N VAL A 139 -55.29 -20.84 -6.69
CA VAL A 139 -54.36 -20.08 -5.87
C VAL A 139 -53.19 -19.71 -6.78
N VAL A 140 -52.90 -18.43 -6.91
CA VAL A 140 -51.76 -17.95 -7.68
C VAL A 140 -50.82 -17.23 -6.72
N GLU A 141 -49.59 -17.71 -6.68
CA GLU A 141 -48.52 -17.09 -5.92
C GLU A 141 -47.90 -15.98 -6.76
N MET A 142 -48.14 -14.72 -6.37
CA MET A 142 -47.72 -13.56 -7.16
C MET A 142 -46.22 -13.25 -7.03
N ASN A 143 -45.57 -13.77 -5.98
CA ASN A 143 -44.21 -13.41 -5.59
C ASN A 143 -43.14 -14.40 -6.07
N GLU A 144 -43.49 -15.38 -6.91
CA GLU A 144 -42.49 -16.28 -7.50
C GLU A 144 -41.64 -15.56 -8.56
N GLU A 145 -40.33 -15.80 -8.53
CA GLU A 145 -39.40 -15.36 -9.57
C GLU A 145 -39.56 -16.24 -10.82
N ASP A 146 -39.52 -15.63 -12.00
CA ASP A 146 -39.52 -16.34 -13.28
C ASP A 146 -38.12 -16.31 -13.91
N THR A 147 -37.92 -17.13 -14.94
CA THR A 147 -36.65 -17.20 -15.67
C THR A 147 -36.29 -15.84 -16.30
N TYR A 148 -37.28 -15.03 -16.65
CA TYR A 148 -37.05 -13.67 -17.15
C TYR A 148 -36.43 -12.76 -16.08
N SER A 149 -36.88 -12.82 -14.83
CA SER A 149 -36.30 -12.07 -13.71
C SER A 149 -34.84 -12.42 -13.48
N ILE A 150 -34.47 -13.71 -13.51
CA ILE A 150 -33.08 -14.16 -13.38
C ILE A 150 -32.20 -13.54 -14.47
N LEU A 151 -32.66 -13.57 -15.71
CA LEU A 151 -31.88 -13.08 -16.84
C LEU A 151 -31.84 -11.54 -16.90
N LYS A 152 -32.91 -10.88 -16.47
CA LYS A 152 -32.99 -9.44 -16.28
C LYS A 152 -32.01 -9.00 -15.19
N GLU A 153 -31.92 -9.71 -14.08
CA GLU A 153 -30.99 -9.41 -12.99
C GLU A 153 -29.53 -9.43 -13.46
N MET A 154 -29.21 -10.33 -14.40
CA MET A 154 -27.90 -10.40 -15.07
C MET A 154 -27.66 -9.30 -16.11
N GLY A 155 -28.63 -8.41 -16.34
CA GLY A 155 -28.54 -7.33 -17.33
C GLY A 155 -28.65 -7.78 -18.78
N LEU A 156 -29.20 -8.98 -19.04
CA LEU A 156 -29.30 -9.55 -20.38
C LEU A 156 -30.69 -9.35 -20.97
N LYS A 157 -30.77 -8.76 -22.17
CA LYS A 157 -32.01 -8.72 -22.97
C LYS A 157 -32.15 -9.98 -23.81
N ILE A 158 -33.34 -10.58 -23.83
CA ILE A 158 -33.57 -11.88 -24.46
C ILE A 158 -34.69 -11.81 -25.49
N PHE A 159 -34.39 -12.35 -26.66
CA PHE A 159 -35.34 -12.63 -27.72
C PHE A 159 -35.47 -14.14 -27.84
N THR A 160 -36.64 -14.68 -27.49
CA THR A 160 -36.86 -16.13 -27.48
C THR A 160 -38.24 -16.50 -28.02
N ASN A 161 -38.33 -17.71 -28.60
CA ASN A 161 -39.58 -18.36 -28.99
C ASN A 161 -40.10 -19.34 -27.91
N THR A 162 -39.46 -19.37 -26.73
CA THR A 162 -39.81 -20.17 -25.56
C THR A 162 -40.48 -19.33 -24.49
N LYS A 163 -41.15 -19.99 -23.54
CA LYS A 163 -41.75 -19.32 -22.39
C LYS A 163 -40.68 -19.09 -21.32
N VAL A 164 -40.37 -17.82 -21.07
CA VAL A 164 -39.41 -17.37 -20.03
C VAL A 164 -40.07 -16.50 -18.96
N ARG A 165 -41.22 -15.87 -19.28
CA ARG A 165 -42.01 -15.07 -18.35
C ARG A 165 -43.14 -15.91 -17.76
N LYS A 166 -43.46 -15.66 -16.50
CA LYS A 166 -44.69 -16.19 -15.91
C LYS A 166 -45.91 -15.50 -16.53
N PRO A 167 -47.05 -16.20 -16.64
CA PRO A 167 -48.29 -15.55 -17.04
C PRO A 167 -48.70 -14.50 -16.00
N TRP A 168 -48.97 -13.28 -16.46
CA TRP A 168 -49.53 -12.20 -15.64
C TRP A 168 -51.04 -12.41 -15.45
N TYR A 169 -51.54 -12.52 -14.22
CA TYR A 169 -52.97 -12.74 -13.94
C TYR A 169 -53.68 -11.42 -13.57
N CYS A 170 -54.94 -11.27 -13.99
CA CYS A 170 -55.71 -10.08 -13.66
C CYS A 170 -56.11 -10.08 -12.16
N SER A 171 -55.79 -9.03 -11.41
CA SER A 171 -56.15 -8.90 -10.00
C SER A 171 -57.62 -8.49 -9.80
N PRO A 172 -58.38 -9.13 -8.89
CA PRO A 172 -59.60 -8.56 -8.33
C PRO A 172 -59.24 -7.71 -7.09
N GLU A 173 -59.47 -6.40 -7.16
CA GLU A 173 -59.08 -5.37 -6.18
C GLU A 173 -59.30 -5.75 -4.69
N ASN A 174 -58.32 -5.45 -3.83
CA ASN A 174 -58.58 -4.69 -2.59
C ASN A 174 -57.32 -4.13 -1.90
N HIS A 175 -57.55 -2.94 -1.33
CA HIS A 175 -56.74 -2.02 -0.53
C HIS A 175 -55.74 -2.59 0.50
N MET A 176 -54.64 -1.85 0.66
CA MET A 176 -53.67 -1.93 1.77
C MET A 176 -54.25 -1.35 3.08
N PRO A 177 -53.79 -1.80 4.26
CA PRO A 177 -53.17 -0.84 5.16
C PRO A 177 -51.89 -1.34 5.86
N ALA A 178 -51.04 -0.37 6.21
CA ALA A 178 -49.80 -0.50 6.96
C ALA A 178 -49.98 -0.95 8.41
N ALA A 179 -49.00 -1.68 8.98
CA ALA A 179 -48.13 -1.19 10.06
C ALA A 179 -47.49 -2.32 10.91
N ALA A 180 -46.23 -2.04 11.27
CA ALA A 180 -45.58 -2.28 12.57
C ALA A 180 -45.18 -3.70 13.03
N HIS A 181 -43.85 -3.84 13.15
CA HIS A 181 -43.05 -4.37 14.28
C HIS A 181 -43.56 -5.56 15.09
N PHE A 182 -42.69 -6.54 15.37
CA PHE A 182 -42.16 -6.79 16.73
C PHE A 182 -41.02 -7.82 16.70
N ALA A 183 -40.04 -7.56 17.57
CA ALA A 183 -38.86 -8.37 17.87
C ALA A 183 -39.14 -9.40 18.98
N SER A 184 -38.30 -10.45 19.06
CA SER A 184 -37.86 -11.17 20.29
C SER A 184 -37.11 -12.44 19.87
N ASN A 185 -35.80 -12.58 20.13
CA ASN A 185 -35.16 -13.26 21.29
C ASN A 185 -35.65 -14.72 21.47
N SER A 186 -34.84 -15.76 21.75
CA SER A 186 -33.44 -15.92 22.18
C SER A 186 -33.24 -17.41 22.52
N ALA A 187 -32.03 -17.99 22.37
CA ALA A 187 -31.47 -18.99 23.31
C ALA A 187 -30.02 -19.39 22.95
N ALA A 188 -29.09 -19.11 23.86
CA ALA A 188 -27.79 -19.78 24.04
C ALA A 188 -27.96 -20.93 25.08
N PRO A 189 -27.00 -21.82 25.44
CA PRO A 189 -25.59 -21.50 25.80
C PRO A 189 -24.52 -22.59 25.50
N GLY A 190 -23.24 -22.28 25.73
CA GLY A 190 -22.15 -23.26 25.76
C GLY A 190 -20.75 -22.62 25.86
N VAL A 191 -20.01 -22.86 26.94
CA VAL A 191 -18.93 -22.00 27.48
C VAL A 191 -17.55 -22.73 27.60
N HIS A 192 -16.46 -21.99 27.29
CA HIS A 192 -15.01 -22.11 27.64
C HIS A 192 -14.17 -23.33 27.14
N VAL A 193 -12.85 -23.27 26.86
CA VAL A 193 -11.66 -22.76 27.60
C VAL A 193 -10.43 -22.56 26.65
N MET A 194 -9.52 -21.62 26.98
CA MET A 194 -8.19 -21.31 26.36
C MET A 194 -7.06 -22.34 26.63
N ARG A 195 -6.03 -22.43 25.77
CA ARG A 195 -4.60 -22.12 26.10
C ARG A 195 -3.54 -22.39 24.99
N THR A 196 -2.75 -21.35 24.70
CA THR A 196 -1.26 -21.20 24.56
C THR A 196 -0.35 -22.16 23.75
N SER A 197 0.44 -21.50 22.86
CA SER A 197 1.94 -21.47 22.75
C SER A 197 2.72 -22.49 21.90
N GLY A 198 3.51 -21.96 20.94
CA GLY A 198 4.98 -22.14 20.92
C GLY A 198 5.67 -22.72 19.66
N LYS A 199 6.44 -21.85 18.96
CA LYS A 199 7.79 -22.03 18.31
C LYS A 199 7.96 -23.12 17.22
N GLU A 200 8.88 -23.10 16.24
CA GLU A 200 9.99 -22.27 15.70
C GLU A 200 10.46 -23.00 14.42
N THR A 201 11.05 -22.34 13.41
CA THR A 201 12.30 -22.76 12.69
C THR A 201 12.62 -21.79 11.54
N VAL A 202 13.67 -20.97 11.64
CA VAL A 202 15.11 -21.17 11.28
C VAL A 202 15.45 -20.47 9.97
N LEU A 203 16.17 -19.37 10.15
CA LEU A 203 16.78 -18.45 9.20
C LEU A 203 18.20 -18.95 8.91
N TYR A 204 18.56 -19.15 7.63
CA TYR A 204 19.93 -19.41 7.22
C TYR A 204 20.62 -18.07 6.90
N ALA A 205 21.59 -17.69 7.73
CA ALA A 205 22.49 -16.57 7.45
C ALA A 205 23.78 -17.10 6.81
N MET A 206 24.10 -16.60 5.62
CA MET A 206 25.39 -16.82 4.96
C MET A 206 26.38 -15.77 5.46
N VAL A 207 27.49 -16.25 6.01
CA VAL A 207 28.64 -15.46 6.44
C VAL A 207 29.41 -15.01 5.19
N ARG A 208 29.54 -13.68 5.00
CA ARG A 208 30.49 -13.06 4.08
C ARG A 208 31.62 -12.43 4.87
N THR A 209 32.82 -12.66 4.38
CA THR A 209 34.12 -12.18 4.86
C THR A 209 34.23 -10.65 4.80
N PRO A 210 34.87 -9.98 5.79
CA PRO A 210 35.10 -8.54 5.71
C PRO A 210 36.31 -8.20 4.83
N GLU A 211 36.03 -7.50 3.72
CA GLU A 211 36.97 -6.60 3.04
C GLU A 211 37.30 -5.36 3.90
N GLU A 212 38.32 -4.62 3.50
CA GLU A 212 39.04 -3.61 4.30
C GLU A 212 38.24 -2.35 4.70
N VAL A 213 38.72 -1.71 5.77
CA VAL A 213 38.25 -0.47 6.41
C VAL A 213 38.18 0.68 5.39
N THR A 214 36.99 1.24 5.16
CA THR A 214 36.80 2.57 4.54
C THR A 214 35.81 3.39 5.37
N GLU A 215 36.12 4.67 5.58
CA GLU A 215 35.32 5.66 6.32
C GLU A 215 33.93 5.85 5.69
N THR A 216 32.86 5.93 6.49
CA THR A 216 31.49 6.16 5.98
C THR A 216 31.12 7.64 6.10
N VAL A 217 30.82 8.27 4.96
CA VAL A 217 30.38 9.68 4.89
C VAL A 217 28.99 9.73 4.29
N ARG A 218 28.04 10.26 5.07
CA ARG A 218 26.61 10.24 4.79
C ARG A 218 26.10 11.67 4.60
N LYS A 219 25.58 11.95 3.41
CA LYS A 219 25.10 13.29 2.99
C LYS A 219 23.80 13.26 2.18
N TYR A 220 23.47 12.14 1.54
CA TYR A 220 22.31 12.00 0.69
C TYR A 220 21.13 11.36 1.44
N PHE A 221 20.26 12.20 1.98
CA PHE A 221 19.12 11.80 2.81
C PHE A 221 17.77 12.20 2.18
N PRO A 222 17.39 11.61 1.04
CA PRO A 222 16.12 11.91 0.41
C PRO A 222 14.95 11.32 1.21
N GLU A 223 13.74 11.85 1.00
CA GLU A 223 12.50 11.21 1.42
C GLU A 223 12.00 10.20 0.36
N THR A 224 12.30 10.47 -0.91
CA THR A 224 11.97 9.64 -2.07
C THR A 224 13.24 9.29 -2.84
N TRP A 225 13.47 8.00 -3.10
CA TRP A 225 14.73 7.51 -3.64
C TRP A 225 14.66 7.20 -5.14
N ILE A 226 13.71 6.36 -5.55
CA ILE A 226 13.56 5.91 -6.94
C ILE A 226 12.27 6.50 -7.50
N TRP A 227 12.36 7.08 -8.70
CA TRP A 227 11.21 7.50 -9.52
C TRP A 227 11.60 7.40 -11.00
N ARG A 228 11.38 6.23 -11.61
CA ARG A 228 11.88 5.93 -12.96
C ARG A 228 10.92 5.08 -13.77
N LEU A 229 11.09 5.15 -15.09
CA LEU A 229 10.49 4.21 -16.04
C LEU A 229 11.55 3.20 -16.49
N VAL A 230 11.18 1.92 -16.52
CA VAL A 230 12.05 0.80 -16.90
C VAL A 230 11.33 -0.01 -17.97
N SER A 231 12.00 -0.24 -19.11
CA SER A 231 11.48 -1.08 -20.18
C SER A 231 11.89 -2.53 -19.94
N VAL A 232 10.94 -3.44 -20.00
CA VAL A 232 11.17 -4.88 -19.79
C VAL A 232 11.59 -5.51 -21.10
N SER A 233 12.63 -6.36 -21.06
CA SER A 233 13.13 -7.06 -22.24
C SER A 233 12.10 -8.03 -22.84
N SER A 234 12.40 -8.56 -24.03
CA SER A 234 11.62 -9.62 -24.66
C SER A 234 11.56 -10.92 -23.83
N GLU A 235 12.50 -11.11 -22.91
CA GLU A 235 12.52 -12.26 -22.00
C GLU A 235 11.68 -12.05 -20.73
N GLY A 236 11.11 -10.86 -20.54
CA GLY A 236 10.31 -10.53 -19.37
C GLY A 236 11.13 -10.11 -18.14
N ASN A 237 12.44 -9.90 -18.29
CA ASN A 237 13.32 -9.44 -17.21
C ASN A 237 13.84 -8.02 -17.49
N ALA A 238 14.06 -7.25 -16.43
CA ALA A 238 14.87 -6.03 -16.46
C ALA A 238 15.54 -5.81 -15.11
N ASP A 239 16.58 -4.99 -15.10
CA ASP A 239 17.32 -4.61 -13.91
C ASP A 239 17.58 -3.11 -13.91
N LEU A 240 17.70 -2.55 -12.71
CA LEU A 240 18.02 -1.16 -12.48
C LEU A 240 19.10 -1.07 -11.41
N ASP A 241 20.28 -0.62 -11.82
CA ASP A 241 21.38 -0.28 -10.92
C ASP A 241 21.03 0.97 -10.12
N VAL A 242 21.14 0.85 -8.80
CA VAL A 242 20.84 1.92 -7.86
C VAL A 242 21.86 1.97 -6.73
N THR A 243 22.19 3.18 -6.27
CA THR A 243 23.01 3.38 -5.08
C THR A 243 22.10 3.62 -3.88
N ILE A 244 22.29 2.88 -2.81
CA ILE A 244 21.47 2.96 -1.58
C ILE A 244 21.67 4.34 -0.93
N PRO A 245 20.61 5.07 -0.56
CA PRO A 245 20.74 6.36 0.09
C PRO A 245 21.36 6.26 1.48
N ASP A 246 21.80 7.40 2.02
CA ASP A 246 22.53 7.43 3.28
C ASP A 246 21.63 7.35 4.53
N THR A 247 20.31 7.38 4.33
CA THR A 247 19.34 7.17 5.40
C THR A 247 19.35 5.71 5.84
N ILE A 248 19.66 5.48 7.11
CA ILE A 248 19.63 4.16 7.75
C ILE A 248 18.18 3.85 8.10
N THR A 249 17.50 3.13 7.21
CA THR A 249 16.06 2.93 7.21
C THR A 249 15.69 1.67 6.42
N GLU A 250 14.40 1.41 6.31
CA GLU A 250 13.87 0.44 5.36
C GLU A 250 13.23 1.19 4.19
N TRP A 251 13.77 1.01 2.99
CA TRP A 251 13.23 1.56 1.75
C TRP A 251 12.15 0.64 1.21
N LYS A 252 10.96 1.19 0.93
CA LYS A 252 9.82 0.45 0.36
C LYS A 252 9.68 0.81 -1.11
N ALA A 253 9.78 -0.19 -1.98
CA ALA A 253 9.65 -0.02 -3.42
C ALA A 253 8.42 -0.77 -3.98
N LYS A 254 7.78 -0.15 -4.97
CA LYS A 254 6.64 -0.68 -5.71
C LYS A 254 6.76 -0.31 -7.18
N ALA A 255 6.14 -1.08 -8.05
CA ALA A 255 6.04 -0.75 -9.46
C ALA A 255 4.70 -1.18 -10.04
N PHE A 256 4.26 -0.46 -11.07
CA PHE A 256 3.22 -0.94 -11.96
C PHE A 256 3.76 -0.98 -13.39
N CYS A 257 3.27 -1.92 -14.18
CA CYS A 257 3.69 -2.12 -15.56
C CYS A 257 2.50 -2.10 -16.50
N THR A 258 2.74 -1.67 -17.73
CA THR A 258 1.76 -1.67 -18.82
C THR A 258 2.33 -2.42 -20.01
N SER A 259 1.55 -3.33 -20.56
CA SER A 259 1.86 -4.09 -21.77
C SER A 259 0.69 -3.96 -22.76
N ALA A 260 1.00 -3.93 -24.05
CA ALA A 260 -0.03 -3.99 -25.08
C ALA A 260 -0.79 -5.32 -25.08
N ASP A 261 -0.10 -6.43 -24.75
CA ASP A 261 -0.66 -7.78 -24.85
C ASP A 261 -1.37 -8.21 -23.55
N THR A 262 -0.80 -7.89 -22.39
CA THR A 262 -1.30 -8.35 -21.08
C THR A 262 -1.90 -7.25 -20.22
N GLY A 263 -1.90 -6.01 -20.72
CA GLY A 263 -2.49 -4.85 -20.04
C GLY A 263 -1.71 -4.38 -18.82
N PHE A 264 -2.44 -3.88 -17.83
CA PHE A 264 -1.90 -3.35 -16.58
C PHE A 264 -1.47 -4.47 -15.63
N GLY A 265 -0.41 -4.23 -14.85
CA GLY A 265 0.04 -5.10 -13.77
C GLY A 265 0.61 -4.28 -12.61
N LEU A 266 0.48 -4.80 -11.39
CA LEU A 266 0.95 -4.14 -10.17
C LEU A 266 1.81 -5.12 -9.36
N SER A 267 2.97 -4.65 -8.88
CA SER A 267 3.85 -5.44 -8.04
C SER A 267 3.38 -5.42 -6.58
N GLN A 268 3.80 -6.43 -5.83
CA GLN A 268 3.83 -6.32 -4.37
C GLN A 268 4.91 -5.32 -3.94
N THR A 269 4.75 -4.74 -2.75
CA THR A 269 5.75 -3.86 -2.16
C THR A 269 6.93 -4.67 -1.66
N VAL A 270 8.13 -4.33 -2.11
CA VAL A 270 9.40 -4.96 -1.68
C VAL A 270 10.22 -4.00 -0.85
N SER A 271 11.15 -4.55 -0.07
CA SER A 271 11.91 -3.78 0.91
C SER A 271 13.40 -3.98 0.74
N LEU A 272 14.14 -2.90 0.89
CA LEU A 272 15.60 -2.92 1.05
C LEU A 272 15.95 -2.28 2.39
N ARG A 273 16.75 -2.98 3.19
CA ARG A 273 17.21 -2.49 4.50
C ARG A 273 18.58 -1.82 4.35
N ALA A 274 18.63 -0.51 4.54
CA ALA A 274 19.88 0.23 4.66
C ALA A 274 20.29 0.21 6.14
N PHE A 275 21.34 -0.53 6.47
CA PHE A 275 21.74 -0.74 7.87
C PHE A 275 23.25 -0.63 8.05
N GLN A 276 23.64 0.07 9.12
CA GLN A 276 25.02 0.19 9.57
C GLN A 276 25.03 -0.12 11.08
N PRO A 277 25.87 -1.04 11.60
CA PRO A 277 25.85 -1.41 13.01
C PRO A 277 26.27 -0.30 13.98
N PHE A 278 27.16 0.60 13.53
CA PHE A 278 27.65 1.74 14.31
C PHE A 278 27.47 3.02 13.49
N PHE A 279 26.68 3.96 14.00
CA PHE A 279 26.38 5.21 13.31
C PHE A 279 25.95 6.32 14.26
N VAL A 280 25.98 7.57 13.78
CA VAL A 280 25.45 8.74 14.46
C VAL A 280 24.18 9.26 13.78
N GLU A 281 23.17 9.64 14.55
CA GLU A 281 21.94 10.25 14.06
C GLU A 281 21.81 11.68 14.59
N LEU A 282 21.51 12.62 13.70
CA LEU A 282 21.31 14.02 14.07
C LEU A 282 19.83 14.32 14.24
N THR A 283 19.46 14.85 15.41
CA THR A 283 18.13 15.41 15.65
C THR A 283 18.21 16.93 15.52
N MET A 284 17.55 17.44 14.50
CA MET A 284 17.45 18.87 14.19
C MET A 284 16.00 19.24 13.88
N PRO A 285 15.60 20.50 14.14
CA PRO A 285 14.32 21.00 13.65
C PRO A 285 14.33 21.13 12.11
N TYR A 286 13.17 21.42 11.53
CA TYR A 286 13.05 21.67 10.09
C TYR A 286 13.72 22.99 9.67
N SER A 287 13.46 24.06 10.43
CA SER A 287 14.07 25.37 10.25
C SER A 287 14.42 26.00 11.60
N VAL A 288 15.29 27.02 11.58
CA VAL A 288 15.72 27.82 12.73
C VAL A 288 15.82 29.28 12.35
N VAL A 289 15.68 30.18 13.33
CA VAL A 289 15.80 31.62 13.11
C VAL A 289 17.26 32.06 13.33
N ARG A 290 17.77 32.93 12.45
CA ARG A 290 19.09 33.53 12.59
C ARG A 290 19.23 34.26 13.94
N GLY A 291 20.34 34.03 14.64
CA GLY A 291 20.64 34.65 15.92
C GLY A 291 19.95 34.01 17.13
N GLU A 292 18.95 33.14 16.92
CA GLU A 292 18.37 32.33 17.99
C GLU A 292 19.16 31.03 18.18
N SER A 293 19.34 30.61 19.44
CA SER A 293 20.02 29.37 19.74
C SER A 293 19.06 28.19 19.74
N PHE A 294 19.46 27.08 19.11
CA PHE A 294 18.76 25.81 19.17
C PHE A 294 19.68 24.69 19.67
N THR A 295 19.08 23.59 20.13
CA THR A 295 19.84 22.43 20.61
C THR A 295 19.99 21.39 19.50
N LEU A 296 21.20 21.29 18.93
CA LEU A 296 21.58 20.20 18.03
C LEU A 296 21.93 18.97 18.87
N LYS A 297 21.27 17.83 18.61
CA LYS A 297 21.58 16.56 19.30
C LYS A 297 22.16 15.56 18.31
N ALA A 298 23.26 14.93 18.69
CA ALA A 298 23.82 13.78 17.98
C ALA A 298 23.71 12.54 18.86
N THR A 299 22.98 11.53 18.40
CA THR A 299 22.83 10.25 19.11
C THR A 299 23.62 9.18 18.39
N ILE A 300 24.56 8.58 19.10
CA ILE A 300 25.41 7.52 18.61
C ILE A 300 24.79 6.20 19.02
N PHE A 301 24.62 5.30 18.07
CA PHE A 301 24.09 3.96 18.29
C PHE A 301 25.20 2.93 18.07
N ASN A 302 25.27 1.95 18.98
CA ASN A 302 26.11 0.77 18.81
C ASN A 302 25.24 -0.49 18.84
N TYR A 303 25.07 -1.13 17.68
CA TYR A 303 24.43 -2.43 17.51
C TYR A 303 25.45 -3.57 17.32
N LEU A 304 26.75 -3.31 17.51
CA LEU A 304 27.76 -4.37 17.58
C LEU A 304 27.65 -5.10 18.91
N THR A 305 28.03 -6.38 18.95
CA THR A 305 28.10 -7.17 20.18
C THR A 305 29.22 -6.72 21.12
N ALA A 306 30.22 -6.02 20.59
CA ALA A 306 31.37 -5.54 21.35
C ALA A 306 31.15 -4.12 21.90
N CYS A 307 31.81 -3.82 23.02
CA CYS A 307 31.88 -2.45 23.53
C CYS A 307 32.90 -1.65 22.73
N ILE A 308 32.55 -0.42 22.37
CA ILE A 308 33.41 0.49 21.61
C ILE A 308 33.60 1.79 22.41
N LYS A 309 34.77 2.41 22.27
CA LYS A 309 35.06 3.73 22.83
C LYS A 309 34.96 4.77 21.72
N VAL A 310 34.05 5.72 21.85
CA VAL A 310 33.68 6.64 20.76
C VAL A 310 34.02 8.07 21.12
N ARG A 311 34.60 8.79 20.16
CA ARG A 311 34.75 10.24 20.19
C ARG A 311 33.81 10.86 19.18
N VAL A 312 33.14 11.94 19.57
CA VAL A 312 32.18 12.65 18.73
C VAL A 312 32.66 14.08 18.55
N THR A 313 32.66 14.56 17.31
CA THR A 313 33.12 15.91 16.99
C THR A 313 32.15 16.59 16.04
N LEU A 314 31.81 17.85 16.35
CA LEU A 314 31.11 18.75 15.43
C LEU A 314 32.16 19.59 14.70
N ALA A 315 32.12 19.59 13.36
CA ALA A 315 33.03 20.38 12.55
C ALA A 315 32.79 21.89 12.78
N GLN A 316 33.87 22.64 12.97
CA GLN A 316 33.78 24.09 13.12
C GLN A 316 33.46 24.75 11.77
N SER A 317 32.66 25.80 11.80
CA SER A 317 32.24 26.56 10.62
C SER A 317 32.12 28.05 10.96
N THR A 318 32.25 28.92 9.96
CA THR A 318 31.98 30.37 10.12
C THR A 318 30.48 30.68 10.12
N HIS A 319 29.65 29.73 9.67
CA HIS A 319 28.21 29.90 9.53
C HIS A 319 27.42 29.79 10.84
N PHE A 320 28.02 29.23 11.90
CA PHE A 320 27.39 29.07 13.21
C PHE A 320 28.42 29.09 14.33
N VAL A 321 27.96 29.34 15.55
CA VAL A 321 28.72 29.13 16.78
C VAL A 321 28.06 28.00 17.56
N ALA A 322 28.84 27.02 18.00
CA ALA A 322 28.34 25.87 18.75
C ALA A 322 29.08 25.75 20.10
N THR A 323 28.33 25.63 21.18
CA THR A 323 28.87 25.36 22.52
C THR A 323 28.31 24.05 23.06
N PRO A 324 29.16 23.14 23.57
CA PRO A 324 28.67 21.89 24.15
C PRO A 324 27.83 22.19 25.41
N VAL A 325 26.69 21.50 25.55
CA VAL A 325 25.77 21.71 26.69
C VAL A 325 26.31 21.07 27.97
N GLU A 326 26.94 19.91 27.83
CA GLU A 326 27.62 19.19 28.91
C GLU A 326 29.13 19.44 28.83
N LYS A 327 29.87 19.20 29.93
CA LYS A 327 31.33 19.17 29.87
C LYS A 327 31.73 18.08 28.88
N GLU A 328 32.42 18.47 27.82
CA GLU A 328 32.84 17.57 26.75
C GLU A 328 33.82 16.55 27.34
N GLU A 329 33.37 15.29 27.46
CA GLU A 329 34.28 14.19 27.77
C GLU A 329 35.00 13.83 26.48
N GLU A 330 36.31 13.56 26.57
CA GLU A 330 37.13 13.28 25.39
C GLU A 330 36.67 12.02 24.63
N SER A 331 36.02 11.08 25.34
CA SER A 331 35.47 9.86 24.75
C SER A 331 34.44 9.19 25.66
N TYR A 332 33.49 8.49 25.04
CA TYR A 332 32.41 7.77 25.72
C TYR A 332 32.48 6.27 25.45
N CYS A 333 32.06 5.46 26.42
CA CYS A 333 31.96 4.01 26.27
C CYS A 333 30.55 3.58 25.88
N LEU A 334 30.44 2.82 24.80
CA LEU A 334 29.18 2.35 24.23
C LEU A 334 29.24 0.84 24.03
N CYS A 335 28.49 0.11 24.84
CA CYS A 335 28.35 -1.34 24.71
C CYS A 335 27.20 -1.73 23.78
N GLU A 336 27.00 -3.04 23.61
CA GLU A 336 25.94 -3.61 22.76
C GLU A 336 24.57 -3.00 23.07
N ASN A 337 23.86 -2.61 22.00
CA ASN A 337 22.56 -1.91 22.05
C ASN A 337 22.57 -0.62 22.88
N GLY A 338 23.77 -0.08 23.15
CA GLY A 338 23.98 1.17 23.86
C GLY A 338 23.78 2.37 22.95
N ARG A 339 23.37 3.48 23.55
CA ARG A 339 23.30 4.78 22.89
C ARG A 339 23.83 5.89 23.79
N LYS A 340 24.47 6.88 23.18
CA LYS A 340 24.91 8.10 23.87
C LYS A 340 24.51 9.29 23.02
N THR A 341 23.91 10.27 23.67
CA THR A 341 23.56 11.54 23.02
C THR A 341 24.48 12.62 23.53
N VAL A 342 25.07 13.38 22.61
CA VAL A 342 25.79 14.62 22.89
C VAL A 342 25.00 15.78 22.29
N SER A 343 25.05 16.93 22.94
CA SER A 343 24.24 18.09 22.53
C SER A 343 25.08 19.35 22.48
N TRP A 344 24.86 20.16 21.46
CA TRP A 344 25.43 21.50 21.33
C TRP A 344 24.31 22.54 21.28
N LEU A 345 24.51 23.65 21.99
CA LEU A 345 23.74 24.86 21.80
C LEU A 345 24.34 25.60 20.61
N VAL A 346 23.57 25.70 19.52
CA VAL A 346 24.03 26.22 18.24
C VAL A 346 23.30 27.51 17.93
N SER A 347 24.05 28.56 17.61
CA SER A 347 23.54 29.84 17.11
C SER A 347 23.99 30.04 15.66
N PRO A 348 23.08 30.01 14.68
CA PRO A 348 23.40 30.24 13.28
C PRO A 348 23.58 31.73 12.98
N ASN A 349 24.59 32.05 12.18
CA ASN A 349 24.96 33.40 11.76
C ASN A 349 24.58 33.69 10.29
N SER A 350 24.57 32.67 9.44
CA SER A 350 24.28 32.78 8.00
C SER A 350 22.85 32.37 7.69
N LEU A 351 22.22 33.04 6.73
CA LEU A 351 20.88 32.73 6.23
C LEU A 351 20.91 31.62 5.16
N GLY A 352 19.77 30.95 4.97
CA GLY A 352 19.61 29.90 3.95
C GLY A 352 20.03 28.52 4.44
N GLN A 353 20.49 27.66 3.52
CA GLN A 353 20.88 26.29 3.86
C GLN A 353 22.28 26.26 4.49
N VAL A 354 22.35 25.97 5.79
CA VAL A 354 23.60 25.85 6.55
C VAL A 354 23.96 24.39 6.78
N GLU A 355 25.20 24.02 6.49
CA GLU A 355 25.71 22.66 6.63
C GLU A 355 26.22 22.38 8.05
N PHE A 356 25.79 21.25 8.61
CA PHE A 356 26.26 20.69 9.87
C PHE A 356 26.93 19.33 9.61
N SER A 357 28.20 19.21 9.96
CA SER A 357 28.98 17.98 9.82
C SER A 357 29.39 17.45 11.19
N VAL A 358 28.88 16.28 11.57
CA VAL A 358 29.21 15.60 12.83
C VAL A 358 29.86 14.27 12.52
N SER A 359 31.00 13.99 13.16
CA SER A 359 31.71 12.72 13.04
C SER A 359 31.70 11.96 14.36
N ALA A 360 31.44 10.66 14.31
CA ALA A 360 31.62 9.72 15.40
C ALA A 360 32.70 8.70 15.01
N GLU A 361 33.78 8.62 15.79
CA GLU A 361 34.91 7.74 15.54
C GLU A 361 35.10 6.75 16.69
N ALA A 362 35.19 5.46 16.37
CA ALA A 362 35.65 4.43 17.29
C ALA A 362 37.17 4.52 17.46
N LEU A 363 37.62 4.81 18.68
CA LEU A 363 39.03 4.97 19.04
C LEU A 363 39.75 3.62 19.15
N GLN A 364 40.98 3.56 18.64
CA GLN A 364 41.80 2.34 18.62
C GLN A 364 42.54 2.04 19.94
N HIS A 365 42.32 2.84 20.99
CA HIS A 365 43.05 2.70 22.26
C HIS A 365 42.42 1.66 23.19
N GLN A 366 43.26 0.76 23.71
CA GLN A 366 42.95 -0.33 24.65
C GLN A 366 42.60 0.14 26.08
N GLN A 367 42.05 1.34 26.26
CA GLN A 367 41.49 1.69 27.55
C GLN A 367 40.16 0.96 27.73
N PRO A 368 40.00 0.17 28.81
CA PRO A 368 38.80 -0.62 29.00
C PRO A 368 37.59 0.29 29.23
N CYS A 369 36.46 -0.11 28.66
CA CYS A 369 35.17 0.48 28.97
C CYS A 369 34.64 -0.14 30.25
N GLY A 370 35.14 0.34 31.39
CA GLY A 370 34.89 -0.27 32.69
C GLY A 370 35.49 -1.67 32.76
N ASN A 371 34.64 -2.69 32.74
CA ASN A 371 35.03 -4.10 32.83
C ASN A 371 35.17 -4.80 31.46
N ALA A 372 34.79 -4.12 30.36
CA ALA A 372 34.83 -4.68 29.01
C ALA A 372 36.02 -4.14 28.21
N ILE A 373 36.61 -5.00 27.37
CA ILE A 373 37.64 -4.60 26.42
C ILE A 373 36.95 -3.81 25.29
N ALA A 374 37.46 -2.61 25.01
CA ALA A 374 36.98 -1.83 23.88
C ALA A 374 37.53 -2.45 22.58
N GLU A 375 36.65 -2.84 21.68
CA GLU A 375 37.00 -3.32 20.34
C GLU A 375 36.81 -2.22 19.30
N THR A 376 37.52 -2.33 18.18
CA THR A 376 37.34 -1.44 17.03
C THR A 376 36.74 -2.22 15.87
N PRO A 377 35.62 -1.76 15.28
CA PRO A 377 35.05 -2.42 14.11
C PRO A 377 35.98 -2.31 12.90
N GLU A 378 36.10 -3.41 12.14
CA GLU A 378 36.92 -3.49 10.92
C GLU A 378 36.30 -2.73 9.74
N LYS A 379 34.98 -2.49 9.73
CA LYS A 379 34.29 -1.67 8.71
C LYS A 379 33.50 -0.55 9.39
N GLY A 380 33.52 0.65 8.81
CA GLY A 380 32.76 1.79 9.34
C GLY A 380 33.29 2.33 10.68
N ARG A 381 34.61 2.35 10.87
CA ARG A 381 35.26 2.86 12.09
C ARG A 381 34.87 4.30 12.43
N LYS A 382 34.59 5.09 11.40
CA LYS A 382 34.19 6.49 11.52
C LYS A 382 32.98 6.71 10.65
N ASP A 383 31.92 7.25 11.26
CA ASP A 383 30.68 7.66 10.60
C ASP A 383 30.59 9.18 10.65
N THR A 384 30.52 9.81 9.49
CA THR A 384 30.36 11.26 9.37
C THR A 384 29.01 11.57 8.73
N VAL A 385 28.19 12.39 9.40
CA VAL A 385 26.89 12.83 8.91
C VAL A 385 26.94 14.31 8.58
N ILE A 386 26.59 14.61 7.34
CA ILE A 386 26.45 15.97 6.81
C ILE A 386 24.97 16.22 6.54
N ARG A 387 24.41 17.23 7.19
CA ARG A 387 23.01 17.63 7.03
C ARG A 387 22.91 19.13 6.83
N HIS A 388 21.97 19.56 5.99
CA HIS A 388 21.63 20.96 5.82
C HIS A 388 20.42 21.31 6.68
N LEU A 389 20.44 22.50 7.27
CA LEU A 389 19.36 23.08 8.04
C LEU A 389 19.01 24.45 7.48
N LEU A 390 17.71 24.71 7.31
CA LEU A 390 17.22 26.00 6.81
C LEU A 390 17.27 27.05 7.92
N VAL A 391 18.01 28.13 7.69
CA VAL A 391 18.07 29.30 8.56
C VAL A 391 17.25 30.44 7.97
N GLU A 392 16.16 30.77 8.66
CA GLU A 392 15.19 31.80 8.32
C GLU A 392 15.60 33.16 8.91
N PRO A 393 15.23 34.28 8.26
CA PRO A 393 15.45 35.60 8.83
C PRO A 393 14.58 35.84 10.08
N GLU A 394 15.07 36.70 10.96
CA GLU A 394 14.35 37.16 12.13
C GLU A 394 13.15 38.06 11.78
N GLY A 395 12.13 38.04 12.64
CA GLY A 395 10.92 38.86 12.50
C GLY A 395 9.71 38.08 12.00
N VAL A 396 8.62 38.80 11.73
CA VAL A 396 7.36 38.23 11.23
C VAL A 396 7.23 38.56 9.75
N GLU A 397 7.07 37.54 8.91
CA GLU A 397 6.86 37.72 7.48
C GLU A 397 5.57 38.51 7.21
N LYS A 398 5.66 39.52 6.34
CA LYS A 398 4.51 40.29 5.88
C LYS A 398 4.43 40.24 4.36
N GLU A 399 3.47 39.46 3.88
CA GLU A 399 3.16 39.37 2.45
C GLU A 399 2.05 40.36 2.09
N THR A 400 2.24 41.13 1.01
CA THR A 400 1.19 41.98 0.44
C THR A 400 1.01 41.65 -1.02
N VAL A 401 -0.15 41.12 -1.38
CA VAL A 401 -0.49 40.76 -2.76
C VAL A 401 -1.28 41.88 -3.41
N GLN A 402 -0.80 42.37 -4.56
CA GLN A 402 -1.53 43.32 -5.40
C GLN A 402 -1.88 42.64 -6.72
N ASN A 403 -3.13 42.21 -6.87
CA ASN A 403 -3.64 41.61 -8.08
C ASN A 403 -4.31 42.68 -8.98
N SER A 404 -4.08 42.59 -10.28
CA SER A 404 -4.80 43.39 -11.28
C SER A 404 -5.14 42.53 -12.49
N VAL A 405 -6.32 42.76 -13.07
CA VAL A 405 -6.76 42.12 -14.32
C VAL A 405 -6.73 43.19 -15.40
N LEU A 406 -5.92 42.97 -16.42
CA LEU A 406 -5.81 43.87 -17.56
C LEU A 406 -6.58 43.28 -18.74
N CYS A 407 -7.73 43.88 -19.05
CA CYS A 407 -8.51 43.55 -20.24
C CYS A 407 -8.32 44.65 -21.30
N VAL A 408 -7.70 44.31 -22.43
CA VAL A 408 -7.69 45.16 -23.62
C VAL A 408 -9.04 45.04 -24.34
N LYS A 409 -9.60 46.18 -24.79
CA LYS A 409 -10.77 46.18 -25.68
C LYS A 409 -10.32 45.68 -27.05
N GLY A 410 -10.93 44.57 -27.50
CA GLY A 410 -10.78 44.04 -28.85
C GLY A 410 -11.45 44.91 -29.90
#